data_AF-A0A800J2P2-F1
#
_entry.id   AF-A0A800J2P2-F1
#
_cell.length_a   1.000
_cell.length_b   1.000
_cell.length_c   1.000
_cell.angle_alpha   90.00
_cell.angle_beta   90.00
_cell.angle_gamma   90.00
#
_symmetry.space_group_name_H-M   'P 1'
#
loop_
_entity.id
_entity.type
_entity.pdbx_description
1 polymer ?
#
loop_
_entity_poly.entity_id
_entity_poly.type
_entity_poly.pdbx_seq_one_letter_code
_entity_poly.pdbx_strand_id
1 'polypeptide(L)'
;MAKRKSALDEAAQRAFGAENRARLLHRWFADRPAVEPGRAWEEVYRLLLWVDATTGLAHCYESDKAQPGRPWYARSLAFHVWLSDRLGVEPTELVDELDWMFRQAVRDLAAQQREGLSEKARAQREPYDGRELPEPGADPELAEIIEEELGDWLREPPPEEVWARVVTRVQAHLSQENKRRNLTGEGFEDVVVALVNRLGAGRDVRARTQVRLGDLDGFYPTREGDKAKLIDLVVENGRTGARALVTAKWSVRSDREEQFRSDFEAYTRLQSDNRPFGHVLVTNEFDPARLVRACESRAQNAPLFTDVVHVQPHGVLAAYGEASGAVSHKTQRKVQEYVEAGRLTSLDDWIAGLLD
;
A
#
# COMPACT_ATOMS: atom_id res chain seq x y z
N MET A 1 8.97 -19.98 25.93
CA MET A 1 7.85 -20.70 25.27
C MET A 1 7.39 -19.90 24.07
N ALA A 2 7.66 -20.36 22.85
CA ALA A 2 7.15 -19.70 21.65
C ALA A 2 5.63 -19.96 21.54
N LYS A 3 4.82 -18.91 21.44
CA LYS A 3 3.39 -19.03 21.12
C LYS A 3 3.26 -19.78 19.79
N ARG A 4 2.67 -20.98 19.79
CA ARG A 4 2.29 -21.67 18.55
C ARG A 4 1.33 -20.74 17.81
N LYS A 5 1.71 -20.31 16.59
CA LYS A 5 0.82 -19.58 15.70
C LYS A 5 -0.33 -20.48 15.30
N SER A 6 -1.53 -19.91 15.16
CA SER A 6 -2.68 -20.68 14.71
C SER A 6 -2.53 -21.04 13.23
N ALA A 7 -3.18 -22.11 12.76
CA ALA A 7 -3.19 -22.46 11.33
C ALA A 7 -3.78 -21.33 10.46
N LEU A 8 -4.69 -20.52 11.03
CA LEU A 8 -5.25 -19.31 10.43
C LEU A 8 -4.18 -18.22 10.23
N ASP A 9 -3.29 -18.04 11.19
CA ASP A 9 -2.18 -17.08 11.08
C ASP A 9 -1.20 -17.51 9.99
N GLU A 10 -0.89 -18.81 9.88
CA GLU A 10 0.02 -19.33 8.85
C GLU A 10 -0.58 -19.25 7.44
N ALA A 11 -1.88 -19.50 7.28
CA ALA A 11 -2.57 -19.31 6.00
C ALA A 11 -2.61 -17.83 5.59
N ALA A 12 -2.91 -16.93 6.53
CA ALA A 12 -2.88 -15.49 6.27
C ALA A 12 -1.46 -15.01 5.92
N GLN A 13 -0.42 -15.49 6.61
CA GLN A 13 0.96 -15.14 6.28
C GLN A 13 1.37 -15.58 4.89
N ARG A 14 0.88 -16.72 4.40
CA ARG A 14 1.12 -17.17 3.03
C ARG A 14 0.34 -16.34 2.00
N ALA A 15 -0.94 -16.11 2.22
CA ALA A 15 -1.79 -15.36 1.29
C ALA A 15 -1.35 -13.90 1.10
N PHE A 16 -0.82 -13.26 2.14
CA PHE A 16 -0.32 -11.88 2.07
C PHE A 16 1.21 -11.78 2.02
N GLY A 17 1.92 -12.91 1.95
CA GLY A 17 3.37 -12.99 1.97
C GLY A 17 4.02 -12.70 0.62
N ALA A 18 5.34 -12.50 0.64
CA ALA A 18 6.14 -12.10 -0.53
C ALA A 18 5.94 -13.01 -1.76
N GLU A 19 5.88 -14.33 -1.57
CA GLU A 19 5.65 -15.27 -2.66
C GLU A 19 4.31 -15.04 -3.37
N ASN A 20 3.22 -14.86 -2.61
CA ASN A 20 1.93 -14.61 -3.22
C ASN A 20 1.87 -13.23 -3.87
N ARG A 21 2.45 -12.20 -3.25
CA ARG A 21 2.51 -10.86 -3.84
C ARG A 21 3.27 -10.85 -5.17
N ALA A 22 4.42 -11.53 -5.23
CA ALA A 22 5.18 -11.67 -6.48
C ALA A 22 4.37 -12.38 -7.57
N ARG A 23 3.65 -13.46 -7.22
CA ARG A 23 2.74 -14.17 -8.15
C ARG A 23 1.61 -13.27 -8.64
N LEU A 24 0.99 -12.50 -7.74
CA LEU A 24 -0.09 -11.56 -8.08
C LEU A 24 0.40 -10.44 -9.00
N LEU A 25 1.58 -9.87 -8.75
CA LEU A 25 2.20 -8.87 -9.63
C LEU A 25 2.53 -9.46 -11.00
N HIS A 26 3.09 -10.67 -11.04
CA HIS A 26 3.33 -11.36 -12.31
C HIS A 26 2.03 -11.52 -13.10
N ARG A 27 0.96 -11.98 -12.46
CA ARG A 27 -0.37 -12.13 -13.08
C ARG A 27 -0.92 -10.80 -13.59
N TRP A 28 -0.88 -9.75 -12.76
CA TRP A 28 -1.39 -8.43 -13.13
C TRP A 28 -0.76 -7.89 -14.41
N PHE A 29 0.57 -7.99 -14.51
CA PHE A 29 1.30 -7.46 -15.66
C PHE A 29 1.41 -8.42 -16.85
N ALA A 30 1.04 -9.70 -16.70
CA ALA A 30 1.06 -10.65 -17.81
C ALA A 30 -0.10 -10.42 -18.79
N ASP A 31 -1.27 -10.05 -18.28
CA ASP A 31 -2.51 -9.93 -19.04
C ASP A 31 -2.79 -8.49 -19.52
N ARG A 32 -1.84 -7.56 -19.32
CA ARG A 32 -2.00 -6.12 -19.59
C ARG A 32 -0.94 -5.62 -20.57
N PRO A 33 -1.22 -4.53 -21.30
CA PRO A 33 -0.21 -3.82 -22.09
C PRO A 33 1.02 -3.46 -21.25
N ALA A 34 2.15 -3.24 -21.93
CA ALA A 34 3.34 -2.73 -21.27
C ALA A 34 3.02 -1.42 -20.54
N VAL A 35 3.59 -1.24 -19.35
CA VAL A 35 3.42 -0.03 -18.54
C VAL A 35 3.92 1.16 -19.35
N GLU A 36 3.04 2.14 -19.59
CA GLU A 36 3.38 3.37 -20.30
C GLU A 36 4.23 4.26 -19.37
N PRO A 37 5.39 4.78 -19.84
CA PRO A 37 6.10 5.84 -19.13
C PRO A 37 5.16 7.03 -18.87
N GLY A 38 5.19 7.60 -17.65
CA GLY A 38 4.26 8.66 -17.27
C GLY A 38 2.95 8.19 -16.64
N ARG A 39 2.71 6.86 -16.56
CA ARG A 39 1.48 6.27 -16.00
C ARG A 39 1.76 5.17 -14.97
N ALA A 40 2.98 5.08 -14.45
CA ALA A 40 3.35 4.10 -13.43
C ALA A 40 2.55 4.30 -12.13
N TRP A 41 2.21 5.55 -11.80
CA TRP A 41 1.39 5.87 -10.62
C TRP A 41 -0.01 5.23 -10.67
N GLU A 42 -0.60 5.05 -11.86
CA GLU A 42 -1.92 4.45 -12.01
C GLU A 42 -1.91 2.99 -11.58
N GLU A 43 -0.83 2.27 -11.92
CA GLU A 43 -0.65 0.88 -11.52
C GLU A 43 -0.54 0.76 -10.00
N VAL A 44 0.16 1.68 -9.34
CA VAL A 44 0.23 1.72 -7.87
C VAL A 44 -1.17 1.85 -7.27
N TYR A 45 -1.99 2.77 -7.78
CA TYR A 45 -3.34 2.97 -7.25
C TYR A 45 -4.27 1.79 -7.56
N ARG A 46 -4.27 1.28 -8.79
CA ARG A 46 -5.07 0.10 -9.16
C ARG A 46 -4.75 -1.13 -8.31
N LEU A 47 -3.47 -1.31 -7.96
CA LEU A 47 -3.01 -2.46 -7.17
C LEU A 47 -3.28 -2.31 -5.67
N LEU A 48 -3.09 -1.11 -5.10
CA LEU A 48 -2.95 -0.92 -3.66
C LEU A 48 -3.85 0.15 -3.02
N LEU A 49 -4.28 1.17 -3.77
CA LEU A 49 -5.22 2.15 -3.25
C LEU A 49 -6.58 1.46 -3.08
N TRP A 50 -7.41 1.94 -2.16
CA TRP A 50 -8.71 1.35 -1.92
C TRP A 50 -9.80 2.39 -1.74
N VAL A 51 -11.04 1.94 -1.88
CA VAL A 51 -12.22 2.69 -1.45
C VAL A 51 -12.51 2.33 0.00
N ASP A 52 -12.55 3.35 0.84
CA ASP A 52 -12.90 3.23 2.25
C ASP A 52 -14.35 2.81 2.40
N ALA A 53 -14.57 1.67 3.03
CA ALA A 53 -15.88 1.04 3.20
C ALA A 53 -16.90 1.93 3.93
N THR A 54 -16.43 2.76 4.86
CA THR A 54 -17.31 3.58 5.70
C THR A 54 -17.78 4.84 4.99
N THR A 55 -16.97 5.38 4.08
CA THR A 55 -17.28 6.62 3.36
C THR A 55 -17.68 6.39 1.90
N GLY A 56 -17.35 5.23 1.32
CA GLY A 56 -17.49 4.94 -0.10
C GLY A 56 -16.50 5.71 -0.99
N LEU A 57 -15.47 6.35 -0.41
CA LEU A 57 -14.54 7.23 -1.13
C LEU A 57 -13.14 6.64 -1.21
N ALA A 58 -12.35 7.11 -2.18
CA ALA A 58 -10.96 6.70 -2.32
C ALA A 58 -10.18 7.12 -1.07
N HIS A 59 -9.46 6.18 -0.46
CA HIS A 59 -8.80 6.42 0.81
C HIS A 59 -7.57 7.30 0.66
N CYS A 60 -7.64 8.54 1.14
CA CYS A 60 -6.50 9.45 1.19
C CYS A 60 -6.05 9.81 2.61
N TYR A 61 -6.83 9.47 3.65
CA TYR A 61 -6.50 9.79 5.04
C TYR A 61 -7.24 8.89 6.04
N GLU A 62 -6.87 8.96 7.31
CA GLU A 62 -7.48 8.18 8.41
C GLU A 62 -9.02 8.23 8.36
N SER A 63 -9.64 7.06 8.29
CA SER A 63 -11.07 6.88 8.02
C SER A 63 -11.97 7.61 9.01
N ASP A 64 -11.60 7.64 10.30
CA ASP A 64 -12.34 8.34 11.35
C ASP A 64 -12.34 9.87 11.16
N LYS A 65 -11.29 10.40 10.52
CA LYS A 65 -11.15 11.82 10.18
C LYS A 65 -11.83 12.17 8.86
N ALA A 66 -12.04 11.19 7.98
CA ALA A 66 -12.65 11.36 6.67
C ALA A 66 -14.19 11.21 6.66
N GLN A 67 -14.83 10.96 7.80
CA GLN A 67 -16.30 10.83 7.90
C GLN A 67 -17.06 12.12 7.52
N PRO A 68 -18.31 12.02 7.01
CA PRO A 68 -19.16 13.18 6.75
C PRO A 68 -19.20 14.17 7.94
N GLY A 69 -19.12 15.47 7.63
CA GLY A 69 -19.05 16.53 8.64
C GLY A 69 -17.65 16.77 9.23
N ARG A 70 -16.65 15.95 8.88
CA ARG A 70 -15.24 16.19 9.23
C ARG A 70 -14.49 16.91 8.09
N PRO A 71 -13.40 17.63 8.40
CA PRO A 71 -12.64 18.39 7.39
C PRO A 71 -12.06 17.55 6.24
N TRP A 72 -11.77 16.26 6.45
CA TRP A 72 -11.19 15.40 5.42
C TRP A 72 -12.22 14.77 4.48
N TYR A 73 -13.51 14.83 4.78
CA TYR A 73 -14.52 14.26 3.89
C TYR A 73 -14.57 14.98 2.54
N ALA A 74 -14.63 16.32 2.54
CA ALA A 74 -14.61 17.12 1.32
C ALA A 74 -13.32 16.93 0.50
N ARG A 75 -12.19 16.69 1.18
CA ARG A 75 -10.91 16.39 0.54
C ARG A 75 -10.91 15.01 -0.11
N SER A 76 -11.49 14.03 0.56
CA SER A 76 -11.65 12.67 0.05
C SER A 76 -12.57 12.65 -1.17
N LEU A 77 -13.64 13.46 -1.16
CA LEU A 77 -14.51 13.67 -2.32
C LEU A 77 -13.74 14.26 -3.51
N ALA A 78 -13.01 15.36 -3.28
CA ALA A 78 -12.24 16.02 -4.32
C ALA A 78 -11.17 15.09 -4.93
N PHE A 79 -10.47 14.34 -4.08
CA PHE A 79 -9.51 13.33 -4.53
C PHE A 79 -10.18 12.19 -5.30
N HIS A 80 -11.30 11.67 -4.82
CA HIS A 80 -12.02 10.57 -5.46
C HIS A 80 -12.51 10.97 -6.87
N VAL A 81 -13.09 12.16 -7.03
CA VAL A 81 -13.49 12.69 -8.35
C VAL A 81 -12.28 12.85 -9.25
N TRP A 82 -11.23 13.52 -8.77
CA TRP A 82 -10.00 13.69 -9.55
C TRP A 82 -9.42 12.34 -9.99
N LEU A 83 -9.39 11.34 -9.11
CA LEU A 83 -8.84 10.03 -9.44
C LEU A 83 -9.69 9.32 -10.50
N SER A 84 -11.01 9.40 -10.38
CA SER A 84 -11.97 8.84 -11.35
C SER A 84 -11.75 9.43 -12.73
N ASP A 85 -11.66 10.76 -12.82
CA ASP A 85 -11.37 11.48 -14.08
C ASP A 85 -10.03 11.04 -14.70
N ARG A 86 -8.98 10.91 -13.87
CA ARG A 86 -7.64 10.55 -14.34
C ARG A 86 -7.53 9.09 -14.79
N LEU A 87 -8.30 8.19 -14.18
CA LEU A 87 -8.37 6.80 -14.59
C LEU A 87 -9.38 6.56 -15.73
N GLY A 88 -10.21 7.56 -16.06
CA GLY A 88 -11.24 7.46 -17.08
C GLY A 88 -12.37 6.52 -16.68
N VAL A 89 -12.74 6.51 -15.39
CA VAL A 89 -13.72 5.61 -14.78
C VAL A 89 -14.78 6.45 -14.07
N GLU A 90 -16.04 6.02 -14.10
CA GLU A 90 -17.08 6.70 -13.35
C GLU A 90 -16.82 6.63 -11.83
N PRO A 91 -17.07 7.69 -11.05
CA PRO A 91 -16.80 7.68 -9.60
C PRO A 91 -17.41 6.49 -8.86
N THR A 92 -18.62 6.06 -9.26
CA THR A 92 -19.31 4.90 -8.67
C THR A 92 -18.64 3.57 -8.98
N GLU A 93 -17.87 3.47 -10.07
CA GLU A 93 -17.20 2.25 -10.53
C GLU A 93 -15.75 2.16 -10.03
N LEU A 94 -15.23 3.23 -9.41
CA LEU A 94 -13.83 3.29 -8.98
C LEU A 94 -13.44 2.16 -8.00
N VAL A 95 -14.39 1.68 -7.19
CA VAL A 95 -14.16 0.55 -6.27
C VAL A 95 -13.74 -0.73 -7.00
N ASP A 96 -14.20 -0.94 -8.24
CA ASP A 96 -13.88 -2.13 -9.02
C ASP A 96 -12.52 -2.06 -9.69
N GLU A 97 -11.96 -0.87 -9.81
CA GLU A 97 -10.68 -0.58 -10.47
C GLU A 97 -9.49 -0.52 -9.51
N LEU A 98 -9.77 -0.40 -8.21
CA LEU A 98 -8.76 -0.25 -7.15
C LEU A 98 -8.59 -1.54 -6.33
N ASP A 99 -7.59 -1.56 -5.44
CA ASP A 99 -7.38 -2.59 -4.42
C ASP A 99 -7.24 -4.02 -4.98
N TRP A 100 -6.75 -4.15 -6.22
CA TRP A 100 -6.76 -5.43 -6.92
C TRP A 100 -5.93 -6.49 -6.20
N MET A 101 -4.73 -6.15 -5.69
CA MET A 101 -3.87 -7.13 -5.01
C MET A 101 -4.54 -7.69 -3.76
N PHE A 102 -5.24 -6.84 -3.00
CA PHE A 102 -5.94 -7.28 -1.80
C PHE A 102 -7.10 -8.19 -2.14
N ARG A 103 -7.93 -7.79 -3.11
CA ARG A 103 -9.06 -8.61 -3.60
C ARG A 103 -8.60 -9.98 -4.07
N GLN A 104 -7.47 -10.07 -4.78
CA GLN A 104 -6.92 -11.38 -5.18
C GLN A 104 -6.35 -12.17 -4.00
N ALA A 105 -5.58 -11.55 -3.11
CA ALA A 105 -5.02 -12.23 -1.94
C ALA A 105 -6.12 -12.81 -1.02
N VAL A 106 -7.23 -12.10 -0.86
CA VAL A 106 -8.41 -12.59 -0.13
C VAL A 106 -9.05 -13.78 -0.85
N ARG A 107 -9.17 -13.74 -2.19
CA ARG A 107 -9.67 -14.89 -2.98
C ARG A 107 -8.77 -16.11 -2.84
N ASP A 108 -7.45 -15.93 -2.87
CA ASP A 108 -6.50 -17.03 -2.69
C ASP A 108 -6.60 -17.64 -1.28
N LEU A 109 -6.72 -16.79 -0.25
CA LEU A 109 -6.92 -17.26 1.12
C LEU A 109 -8.20 -18.09 1.26
N ALA A 110 -9.30 -17.63 0.65
CA ALA A 110 -10.57 -18.35 0.66
C ALA A 110 -10.47 -19.70 -0.09
N ALA A 111 -9.74 -19.77 -1.21
CA ALA A 111 -9.50 -21.00 -1.94
C ALA A 111 -8.66 -22.01 -1.12
N GLN A 112 -7.59 -21.56 -0.46
CA GLN A 112 -6.73 -22.41 0.37
C GLN A 112 -7.44 -22.98 1.60
N GLN A 113 -8.40 -22.24 2.16
CA GLN A 113 -9.23 -22.75 3.26
C GLN A 113 -10.16 -23.88 2.80
N ARG A 114 -10.66 -23.84 1.56
CA ARG A 114 -11.50 -24.91 0.99
C ARG A 114 -10.70 -26.19 0.72
N GLU A 115 -9.46 -26.07 0.27
CA GLU A 115 -8.60 -27.24 -0.04
C GLU A 115 -8.04 -27.93 1.22
N GLY A 116 -7.77 -27.19 2.30
CA GLY A 116 -7.23 -27.74 3.55
C GLY A 116 -8.23 -28.53 4.41
N LEU A 117 -9.54 -28.37 4.18
CA LEU A 117 -10.62 -28.98 4.97
C LEU A 117 -11.19 -30.27 4.35
N SER A 118 -10.82 -30.62 3.12
CA SER A 118 -11.55 -31.63 2.34
C SER A 118 -11.32 -33.09 2.75
N GLU A 119 -10.11 -33.51 3.16
CA GLU A 119 -9.85 -34.94 3.41
C GLU A 119 -9.87 -35.34 4.89
N LYS A 120 -9.28 -34.53 5.78
CA LYS A 120 -9.25 -34.83 7.23
C LYS A 120 -10.58 -34.59 7.92
N ALA A 121 -11.33 -33.55 7.53
CA ALA A 121 -12.66 -33.30 8.09
C ALA A 121 -13.67 -34.35 7.62
N ARG A 122 -13.55 -34.83 6.37
CA ARG A 122 -14.36 -35.94 5.84
C ARG A 122 -14.12 -37.24 6.62
N ALA A 123 -12.86 -37.61 6.85
CA ALA A 123 -12.51 -38.81 7.63
C ALA A 123 -12.94 -38.74 9.12
N GLN A 124 -13.00 -37.54 9.70
CA GLN A 124 -13.42 -37.34 11.09
C GLN A 124 -14.94 -37.18 11.27
N ARG A 125 -15.68 -36.85 10.20
CA ARG A 125 -17.16 -36.72 10.19
C ARG A 125 -17.88 -38.02 9.82
N GLU A 126 -17.18 -38.95 9.17
CA GLU A 126 -17.70 -40.28 8.79
C GLU A 126 -18.41 -41.05 9.94
N PRO A 127 -17.96 -40.99 11.22
CA PRO A 127 -18.68 -41.63 12.34
C PRO A 127 -20.00 -40.94 12.76
N TYR A 128 -20.28 -39.74 12.25
CA TYR A 128 -21.39 -38.87 12.68
C TYR A 128 -22.42 -38.61 11.55
N ASP A 129 -22.37 -39.40 10.48
CA ASP A 129 -23.27 -39.28 9.34
C ASP A 129 -24.75 -39.43 9.78
N GLY A 130 -25.62 -38.54 9.30
CA GLY A 130 -27.05 -38.52 9.64
C GLY A 130 -27.44 -37.80 10.94
N ARG A 131 -26.52 -37.03 11.57
CA ARG A 131 -26.80 -36.28 12.82
C ARG A 131 -26.95 -34.75 12.68
N GLU A 132 -27.18 -34.24 11.47
CA GLU A 132 -27.41 -32.81 11.18
C GLU A 132 -26.37 -31.87 11.85
N LEU A 133 -25.09 -32.25 11.84
CA LEU A 133 -24.02 -31.39 12.35
C LEU A 133 -23.73 -30.27 11.34
N PRO A 134 -23.55 -29.01 11.79
CA PRO A 134 -23.27 -27.89 10.88
C PRO A 134 -21.99 -28.14 10.05
N GLU A 135 -22.04 -27.73 8.79
CA GLU A 135 -20.94 -27.88 7.83
C GLU A 135 -19.75 -26.97 8.22
N PRO A 136 -18.49 -27.44 8.11
CA PRO A 136 -17.33 -26.59 8.34
C PRO A 136 -17.31 -25.48 7.27
N GLY A 137 -17.43 -24.23 7.71
CA GLY A 137 -17.67 -23.09 6.82
C GLY A 137 -18.91 -22.26 7.20
N ALA A 138 -19.70 -22.72 8.17
CA ALA A 138 -20.55 -21.82 8.94
C ALA A 138 -19.64 -20.87 9.72
N ASP A 139 -19.56 -19.61 9.29
CA ASP A 139 -19.03 -18.50 10.09
C ASP A 139 -20.21 -18.02 10.94
N PRO A 140 -20.32 -18.46 12.22
CA PRO A 140 -21.52 -18.21 13.01
C PRO A 140 -21.70 -16.72 13.29
N GLU A 141 -20.60 -15.95 13.37
CA GLU A 141 -20.64 -14.50 13.56
C GLU A 141 -21.10 -13.77 12.29
N LEU A 142 -20.65 -14.19 11.10
CA LEU A 142 -21.18 -13.66 9.83
C LEU A 142 -22.65 -14.04 9.63
N ALA A 143 -23.01 -15.27 9.98
CA ALA A 143 -24.40 -15.73 9.95
C ALA A 143 -25.27 -14.91 10.92
N GLU A 144 -24.77 -14.59 12.11
CA GLU A 144 -25.45 -13.74 13.11
C GLU A 144 -25.59 -12.29 12.62
N ILE A 145 -24.56 -11.70 11.98
CA ILE A 145 -24.66 -10.37 11.35
C ILE A 145 -25.73 -10.34 10.24
N ILE A 146 -25.79 -11.41 9.43
CA ILE A 146 -26.76 -11.54 8.34
C ILE A 146 -28.17 -11.77 8.92
N GLU A 147 -28.32 -12.65 9.92
CA GLU A 147 -29.61 -12.92 10.56
C GLU A 147 -30.15 -11.71 11.33
N GLU A 148 -29.31 -10.96 12.05
CA GLU A 148 -29.73 -9.78 12.81
C GLU A 148 -30.27 -8.65 11.91
N GLU A 149 -29.63 -8.41 10.76
CA GLU A 149 -29.98 -7.26 9.92
C GLU A 149 -30.96 -7.62 8.80
N LEU A 150 -30.89 -8.85 8.25
CA LEU A 150 -31.76 -9.30 7.15
C LEU A 150 -32.88 -10.22 7.60
N GLY A 151 -32.91 -10.66 8.86
CA GLY A 151 -33.93 -11.60 9.37
C GLY A 151 -35.36 -11.12 9.15
N ASP A 152 -35.62 -9.83 9.37
CA ASP A 152 -36.94 -9.21 9.17
C ASP A 152 -37.30 -9.05 7.69
N TRP A 153 -36.33 -9.18 6.78
CA TRP A 153 -36.46 -8.91 5.35
C TRP A 153 -36.30 -10.18 4.48
N LEU A 154 -36.48 -11.37 5.05
CA LEU A 154 -36.33 -12.63 4.32
C LEU A 154 -37.40 -12.86 3.24
N ARG A 155 -38.54 -12.15 3.31
CA ARG A 155 -39.68 -12.32 2.39
C ARG A 155 -39.89 -11.15 1.43
N GLU A 156 -39.21 -10.03 1.66
CA GLU A 156 -39.35 -8.80 0.89
C GLU A 156 -37.98 -8.15 0.71
N PRO A 157 -37.70 -7.49 -0.43
CA PRO A 157 -36.41 -6.85 -0.64
C PRO A 157 -36.13 -5.82 0.46
N PRO A 158 -34.97 -5.90 1.15
CA PRO A 158 -34.61 -4.95 2.19
C PRO A 158 -34.51 -3.53 1.61
N PRO A 159 -34.90 -2.49 2.37
CA PRO A 159 -34.58 -1.11 2.07
C PRO A 159 -33.08 -0.91 1.89
N GLU A 160 -32.70 0.06 1.06
CA GLU A 160 -31.30 0.38 0.76
C GLU A 160 -30.47 0.67 2.04
N GLU A 161 -31.10 1.25 3.06
CA GLU A 161 -30.51 1.52 4.38
C GLU A 161 -30.18 0.25 5.17
N VAL A 162 -30.96 -0.82 5.00
CA VAL A 162 -30.69 -2.13 5.62
C VAL A 162 -29.52 -2.81 4.91
N TRP A 163 -29.51 -2.74 3.58
CA TRP A 163 -28.37 -3.19 2.78
C TRP A 163 -27.08 -2.46 3.17
N ALA A 164 -27.14 -1.14 3.35
CA ALA A 164 -25.99 -0.35 3.78
C ALA A 164 -25.46 -0.79 5.16
N ARG A 165 -26.34 -1.14 6.11
CA ARG A 165 -25.92 -1.64 7.44
C ARG A 165 -25.29 -3.04 7.39
N VAL A 166 -25.89 -3.96 6.65
CA VAL A 166 -25.34 -5.31 6.42
C VAL A 166 -23.96 -5.20 5.79
N VAL A 167 -23.85 -4.42 4.71
CA VAL A 167 -22.58 -4.20 4.01
C VAL A 167 -21.55 -3.61 4.97
N THR A 168 -21.92 -2.62 5.78
CA THR A 168 -21.01 -1.99 6.75
C THR A 168 -20.54 -2.96 7.84
N ARG A 169 -21.43 -3.77 8.42
CA ARG A 169 -21.08 -4.73 9.50
C ARG A 169 -20.29 -5.92 8.97
N VAL A 170 -20.63 -6.42 7.78
CA VAL A 170 -19.85 -7.45 7.08
C VAL A 170 -18.47 -6.90 6.70
N GLN A 171 -18.38 -5.66 6.24
CA GLN A 171 -17.11 -4.99 5.94
C GLN A 171 -16.27 -4.73 7.21
N ALA A 172 -16.90 -4.41 8.35
CA ALA A 172 -16.24 -4.28 9.64
C ALA A 172 -15.77 -5.63 10.21
N HIS A 173 -16.49 -6.72 10.00
CA HIS A 173 -16.02 -8.08 10.32
C HIS A 173 -14.84 -8.49 9.42
N LEU A 174 -14.93 -8.12 8.15
CA LEU A 174 -13.85 -8.23 7.17
C LEU A 174 -12.76 -7.16 7.35
N SER A 175 -12.77 -6.35 8.43
CA SER A 175 -11.70 -5.38 8.77
C SER A 175 -10.44 -6.05 9.33
N GLN A 176 -9.99 -7.00 8.53
CA GLN A 176 -8.64 -7.18 7.98
C GLN A 176 -7.75 -5.91 7.83
N GLU A 177 -7.98 -4.78 8.50
CA GLU A 177 -7.11 -3.59 8.50
C GLU A 177 -5.66 -3.93 8.88
N ASN A 178 -5.45 -4.89 9.79
CA ASN A 178 -4.12 -5.41 10.12
C ASN A 178 -3.47 -6.23 8.98
N LYS A 179 -4.26 -6.89 8.12
CA LYS A 179 -3.76 -7.65 6.96
C LYS A 179 -3.51 -6.73 5.76
N ARG A 180 -4.36 -5.72 5.56
CA ARG A 180 -4.17 -4.64 4.59
C ARG A 180 -2.88 -3.87 4.88
N ARG A 181 -2.58 -3.56 6.15
CA ARG A 181 -1.33 -2.92 6.56
C ARG A 181 -0.07 -3.65 6.09
N ASN A 182 -0.08 -4.99 6.06
CA ASN A 182 1.07 -5.77 5.57
C ASN A 182 1.18 -5.73 4.04
N LEU A 183 0.05 -5.79 3.33
CA LEU A 183 0.01 -5.68 1.88
C LEU A 183 0.39 -4.27 1.39
N THR A 184 -0.13 -3.23 2.03
CA THR A 184 0.17 -1.83 1.71
C THR A 184 1.59 -1.43 2.16
N GLY A 185 2.17 -2.14 3.14
CA GLY A 185 3.57 -1.98 3.52
C GLY A 185 4.50 -2.60 2.48
N GLU A 186 4.73 -3.91 2.58
CA GLU A 186 5.70 -4.60 1.72
C GLU A 186 5.22 -4.70 0.26
N GLY A 187 3.92 -4.78 0.01
CA GLY A 187 3.40 -4.78 -1.36
C GLY A 187 3.59 -3.44 -2.07
N PHE A 188 3.69 -2.32 -1.34
CA PHE A 188 4.07 -1.04 -1.94
C PHE A 188 5.53 -1.06 -2.42
N GLU A 189 6.43 -1.64 -1.63
CA GLU A 189 7.82 -1.88 -2.02
C GLU A 189 7.88 -2.75 -3.28
N ASP A 190 7.16 -3.86 -3.29
CA ASP A 190 7.15 -4.83 -4.40
C ASP A 190 6.58 -4.22 -5.70
N VAL A 191 5.53 -3.40 -5.61
CA VAL A 191 4.95 -2.69 -6.76
C VAL A 191 5.94 -1.70 -7.34
N VAL A 192 6.58 -0.87 -6.51
CA VAL A 192 7.56 0.12 -6.99
C VAL A 192 8.75 -0.58 -7.65
N VAL A 193 9.26 -1.67 -7.06
CA VAL A 193 10.32 -2.48 -7.68
C VAL A 193 9.88 -3.08 -9.01
N ALA A 194 8.66 -3.61 -9.10
CA ALA A 194 8.13 -4.15 -10.36
C ALA A 194 8.05 -3.08 -11.46
N LEU A 195 7.62 -1.86 -11.12
CA LEU A 195 7.54 -0.73 -12.06
C LEU A 195 8.93 -0.29 -12.53
N VAL A 196 9.88 -0.06 -11.60
CA VAL A 196 11.25 0.33 -11.94
C VAL A 196 11.93 -0.72 -12.82
N ASN A 197 11.81 -2.01 -12.49
CA ASN A 197 12.43 -3.08 -13.28
C ASN A 197 11.80 -3.22 -14.68
N ARG A 198 10.49 -3.00 -14.83
CA ARG A 198 9.81 -3.07 -16.12
C ARG A 198 10.16 -1.90 -17.02
N LEU A 199 10.14 -0.68 -16.48
CA LEU A 199 10.46 0.54 -17.23
C LEU A 199 11.97 0.69 -17.47
N GLY A 200 12.79 0.15 -16.57
CA GLY A 200 14.25 0.08 -16.67
C GLY A 200 14.78 -1.09 -17.52
N ALA A 201 13.90 -1.98 -18.00
CA ALA A 201 14.30 -3.10 -18.83
C ALA A 201 15.01 -2.58 -20.10
N GLY A 202 16.25 -3.03 -20.31
CA GLY A 202 17.09 -2.56 -21.43
C GLY A 202 17.89 -1.28 -21.17
N ARG A 203 17.76 -0.65 -19.99
CA ARG A 203 18.52 0.55 -19.59
C ARG A 203 19.53 0.31 -18.46
N ASP A 204 19.69 -0.95 -18.06
CA ASP A 204 20.54 -1.41 -16.94
C ASP A 204 20.22 -0.75 -15.60
N VAL A 205 18.95 -0.39 -15.41
CA VAL A 205 18.40 0.05 -14.12
C VAL A 205 17.71 -1.14 -13.47
N ARG A 206 18.06 -1.43 -12.21
CA ARG A 206 17.49 -2.54 -11.46
C ARG A 206 17.08 -2.11 -10.07
N ALA A 207 15.97 -2.64 -9.60
CA ALA A 207 15.47 -2.44 -8.26
C ALA A 207 15.28 -3.77 -7.52
N ARG A 208 15.52 -3.76 -6.21
CA ARG A 208 15.39 -4.92 -5.32
C ARG A 208 14.74 -4.50 -4.00
N THR A 209 13.85 -5.32 -3.44
CA THR A 209 13.24 -5.10 -2.13
C THR A 209 14.03 -5.79 -1.00
N GLN A 210 13.87 -5.28 0.23
CA GLN A 210 14.33 -5.92 1.48
C GLN A 210 15.80 -6.36 1.48
N VAL A 211 16.68 -5.54 0.91
CA VAL A 211 18.11 -5.84 0.83
C VAL A 211 18.78 -5.54 2.17
N ARG A 212 19.61 -6.47 2.65
CA ARG A 212 20.45 -6.21 3.82
C ARG A 212 21.54 -5.23 3.44
N LEU A 213 21.68 -4.16 4.23
CA LEU A 213 22.67 -3.11 4.00
C LEU A 213 24.10 -3.66 3.91
N GLY A 214 24.46 -4.61 4.77
CA GLY A 214 25.79 -5.23 4.76
C GLY A 214 26.06 -6.18 3.59
N ASP A 215 25.03 -6.55 2.81
CA ASP A 215 25.16 -7.39 1.61
C ASP A 215 25.28 -6.52 0.34
N LEU A 216 25.17 -5.20 0.47
CA LEU A 216 25.36 -4.27 -0.65
C LEU A 216 26.84 -3.98 -0.87
N ASP A 217 27.21 -3.96 -2.15
CA ASP A 217 28.52 -3.50 -2.56
C ASP A 217 28.76 -2.06 -2.08
N GLY A 218 29.94 -1.81 -1.53
CA GLY A 218 30.30 -0.53 -0.94
C GLY A 218 29.82 -0.28 0.49
N PHE A 219 29.25 -1.28 1.17
CA PHE A 219 28.94 -1.22 2.59
C PHE A 219 29.70 -2.27 3.39
N TYR A 220 30.06 -1.95 4.64
CA TYR A 220 30.66 -2.90 5.57
C TYR A 220 29.63 -3.96 5.97
N PRO A 221 30.06 -5.22 6.16
CA PRO A 221 29.19 -6.26 6.67
C PRO A 221 28.66 -5.89 8.06
N THR A 222 27.45 -6.34 8.37
CA THR A 222 26.89 -6.16 9.71
C THR A 222 27.74 -6.95 10.71
N ARG A 223 28.13 -6.32 11.83
CA ARG A 223 28.94 -6.98 12.86
C ARG A 223 28.16 -8.10 13.53
N GLU A 224 28.88 -9.11 14.00
CA GLU A 224 28.28 -10.20 14.77
C GLU A 224 27.58 -9.67 16.03
N GLY A 225 26.31 -10.01 16.20
CA GLY A 225 25.46 -9.52 17.29
C GLY A 225 24.65 -8.26 16.99
N ASP A 226 24.97 -7.51 15.93
CA ASP A 226 24.16 -6.36 15.51
C ASP A 226 22.92 -6.83 14.73
N LYS A 227 21.80 -6.12 14.92
CA LYS A 227 20.59 -6.38 14.13
C LYS A 227 20.84 -5.90 12.70
N ALA A 228 20.75 -6.83 11.74
CA ALA A 228 20.88 -6.52 10.32
C ALA A 228 19.87 -5.42 9.90
N LYS A 229 20.40 -4.37 9.27
CA LYS A 229 19.57 -3.29 8.72
C LYS A 229 19.07 -3.70 7.35
N LEU A 230 17.75 -3.71 7.18
CA LEU A 230 17.11 -3.89 5.88
C LEU A 230 16.81 -2.52 5.28
N ILE A 231 16.98 -2.41 3.98
CA ILE A 231 16.60 -1.28 3.16
C ILE A 231 15.34 -1.71 2.42
N ASP A 232 14.31 -0.85 2.42
CA ASP A 232 13.03 -1.16 1.79
C ASP A 232 13.23 -1.45 0.29
N LEU A 233 13.87 -0.52 -0.44
CA LEU A 233 14.30 -0.76 -1.82
C LEU A 233 15.70 -0.22 -2.10
N VAL A 234 16.40 -0.91 -3.00
CA VAL A 234 17.66 -0.45 -3.58
C VAL A 234 17.47 -0.34 -5.07
N VAL A 235 17.80 0.82 -5.64
CA VAL A 235 17.81 1.05 -7.09
C VAL A 235 19.24 1.31 -7.53
N GLU A 236 19.69 0.60 -8.57
CA GLU A 236 21.05 0.69 -9.11
C GLU A 236 20.97 0.93 -10.63
N ASN A 237 21.70 1.93 -11.11
CA ASN A 237 21.91 2.17 -12.53
C ASN A 237 23.32 1.71 -12.90
N GLY A 238 23.43 0.56 -13.58
CA GLY A 238 24.71 -0.04 -13.92
C GLY A 238 25.51 0.74 -14.97
N ARG A 239 24.87 1.65 -15.71
CA ARG A 239 25.56 2.54 -16.68
C ARG A 239 26.27 3.70 -16.01
N THR A 240 25.62 4.33 -15.03
CA THR A 240 26.17 5.52 -14.34
C THR A 240 26.88 5.17 -13.04
N GLY A 241 26.64 3.96 -12.50
CA GLY A 241 27.08 3.58 -11.16
C GLY A 241 26.28 4.26 -10.04
N ALA A 242 25.23 5.01 -10.38
CA ALA A 242 24.38 5.66 -9.40
C ALA A 242 23.55 4.62 -8.63
N ARG A 243 23.36 4.85 -7.32
CA ARG A 243 22.53 4.03 -6.45
C ARG A 243 21.63 4.90 -5.59
N ALA A 244 20.39 4.46 -5.39
CA ALA A 244 19.45 5.05 -4.45
C ALA A 244 19.05 4.02 -3.39
N LEU A 245 19.16 4.40 -2.13
CA LEU A 245 18.59 3.71 -0.99
C LEU A 245 17.24 4.34 -0.70
N VAL A 246 16.18 3.58 -0.96
CA VAL A 246 14.81 4.08 -0.92
C VAL A 246 14.14 3.63 0.37
N THR A 247 13.59 4.59 1.10
CA THR A 247 12.61 4.36 2.14
C THR A 247 11.23 4.47 1.49
N ALA A 248 10.47 3.39 1.44
CA ALA A 248 9.11 3.39 0.89
C ALA A 248 8.09 3.26 2.01
N LYS A 249 7.17 4.22 2.08
CA LYS A 249 6.14 4.26 3.11
C LYS A 249 4.85 4.77 2.50
N TRP A 250 3.81 3.94 2.44
CA TRP A 250 2.51 4.37 1.92
C TRP A 250 1.98 5.63 2.59
N SER A 251 2.15 5.72 3.92
CA SER A 251 1.85 6.91 4.71
C SER A 251 2.99 7.22 5.67
N VAL A 252 3.20 8.49 5.96
CA VAL A 252 4.21 8.98 6.90
C VAL A 252 3.51 9.28 8.22
N ARG A 253 4.09 8.89 9.34
CA ARG A 253 3.60 9.25 10.68
C ARG A 253 4.79 9.72 11.51
N SER A 254 4.55 10.44 12.59
CA SER A 254 5.63 11.05 13.39
C SER A 254 6.61 10.02 13.94
N ASP A 255 6.14 8.84 14.35
CA ASP A 255 6.97 7.71 14.78
C ASP A 255 7.86 7.16 13.65
N ARG A 256 7.37 7.20 12.41
CA ARG A 256 8.12 6.80 11.22
C ARG A 256 9.15 7.84 10.79
N GLU A 257 8.89 9.12 11.05
CA GLU A 257 9.82 10.21 10.74
C GLU A 257 11.13 10.11 11.55
N GLU A 258 11.06 9.69 12.81
CA GLU A 258 12.25 9.46 13.65
C GLU A 258 13.12 8.33 13.09
N GLN A 259 12.50 7.28 12.53
CA GLN A 259 13.21 6.18 11.92
C GLN A 259 14.06 6.63 10.72
N PHE A 260 13.59 7.58 9.91
CA PHE A 260 14.33 8.03 8.72
C PHE A 260 15.74 8.55 9.02
N ARG A 261 15.91 9.25 10.15
CA ARG A 261 17.23 9.74 10.56
C ARG A 261 18.13 8.59 11.03
N SER A 262 17.60 7.69 11.84
CA SER A 262 18.35 6.51 12.31
C SER A 262 18.82 5.64 11.14
N ASP A 263 17.98 5.52 10.11
CA ASP A 263 18.26 4.74 8.91
C ASP A 263 19.39 5.39 8.11
N PHE A 264 19.29 6.70 7.85
CA PHE A 264 20.34 7.47 7.17
C PHE A 264 21.69 7.45 7.91
N GLU A 265 21.67 7.57 9.25
CA GLU A 265 22.88 7.48 10.08
C GLU A 265 23.51 6.09 9.98
N ALA A 266 22.70 5.03 9.96
CA ALA A 266 23.18 3.67 9.75
C ALA A 266 23.80 3.48 8.36
N TYR A 267 23.18 4.05 7.31
CA TYR A 267 23.71 4.00 5.94
C TYR A 267 25.06 4.71 5.86
N THR A 268 25.14 5.94 6.35
CA THR A 268 26.38 6.74 6.34
C THR A 268 27.50 6.07 7.15
N ARG A 269 27.17 5.48 8.31
CA ARG A 269 28.16 4.81 9.17
C ARG A 269 28.71 3.53 8.55
N LEU A 270 27.88 2.77 7.85
CA LEU A 270 28.27 1.49 7.26
C LEU A 270 28.77 1.62 5.83
N GLN A 271 28.68 2.80 5.22
CA GLN A 271 29.30 3.08 3.94
C GLN A 271 30.82 2.87 4.04
N SER A 272 31.33 1.95 3.22
CA SER A 272 32.74 1.53 3.23
C SER A 272 33.57 2.18 2.13
N ASP A 273 32.93 2.53 1.03
CA ASP A 273 33.53 3.30 -0.05
C ASP A 273 32.89 4.69 -0.14
N ASN A 274 33.65 5.69 -0.55
CA ASN A 274 33.13 7.05 -0.75
C ASN A 274 32.21 7.16 -1.98
N ARG A 275 31.60 6.06 -2.46
CA ARG A 275 30.63 6.11 -3.56
C ARG A 275 29.33 6.73 -3.06
N PRO A 276 28.88 7.87 -3.63
CA PRO A 276 27.66 8.52 -3.18
C PRO A 276 26.45 7.60 -3.36
N PHE A 277 25.42 7.80 -2.52
CA PHE A 277 24.11 7.20 -2.69
C PHE A 277 23.03 8.27 -2.51
N GLY A 278 21.93 8.15 -3.26
CA GLY A 278 20.72 8.92 -3.01
C GLY A 278 19.96 8.31 -1.84
N HIS A 279 19.45 9.12 -0.92
CA HIS A 279 18.50 8.67 0.10
C HIS A 279 17.13 9.19 -0.29
N VAL A 280 16.23 8.30 -0.72
CA VAL A 280 14.97 8.68 -1.37
C VAL A 280 13.80 8.27 -0.50
N LEU A 281 12.81 9.15 -0.34
CA LEU A 281 11.51 8.79 0.24
C LEU A 281 10.50 8.60 -0.89
N VAL A 282 9.85 7.44 -0.96
CA VAL A 282 8.69 7.20 -1.84
C VAL A 282 7.43 7.02 -0.98
N THR A 283 6.38 7.81 -1.23
CA THR A 283 5.19 7.85 -0.36
C THR A 283 3.88 8.16 -1.10
N ASN A 284 2.75 7.80 -0.48
CA ASN A 284 1.39 8.24 -0.87
C ASN A 284 0.74 9.09 0.24
N GLU A 285 1.54 9.86 0.98
CA GLU A 285 1.08 10.71 2.07
C GLU A 285 0.31 11.94 1.57
N PHE A 286 -0.88 12.17 2.11
CA PHE A 286 -1.72 13.32 1.75
C PHE A 286 -1.62 14.50 2.71
N ASP A 287 -1.13 14.34 3.94
CA ASP A 287 -0.96 15.46 4.88
C ASP A 287 0.16 16.41 4.42
N PRO A 288 -0.16 17.67 4.04
CA PRO A 288 0.82 18.62 3.55
C PRO A 288 1.92 18.92 4.57
N ALA A 289 1.61 18.88 5.87
CA ALA A 289 2.62 19.15 6.89
C ALA A 289 3.67 18.05 6.94
N ARG A 290 3.27 16.80 6.73
CA ARG A 290 4.18 15.64 6.67
C ARG A 290 5.05 15.69 5.41
N LEU A 291 4.46 16.04 4.27
CA LEU A 291 5.21 16.22 3.01
C LEU A 291 6.22 17.36 3.09
N VAL A 292 5.82 18.52 3.62
CA VAL A 292 6.73 19.66 3.84
C VAL A 292 7.87 19.27 4.77
N ARG A 293 7.58 18.60 5.89
CA ARG A 293 8.63 18.11 6.80
C ARG A 293 9.59 17.14 6.11
N ALA A 294 9.10 16.22 5.27
CA ALA A 294 9.97 15.34 4.50
C ALA A 294 10.87 16.13 3.53
N CYS A 295 10.32 17.13 2.83
CA CYS A 295 11.07 17.98 1.91
C CYS A 295 12.13 18.83 2.60
N GLU A 296 11.83 19.34 3.80
CA GLU A 296 12.68 20.23 4.60
C GLU A 296 13.64 19.50 5.55
N SER A 297 13.43 18.21 5.80
CA SER A 297 14.26 17.43 6.73
C SER A 297 15.72 17.46 6.30
N ARG A 298 16.63 17.64 7.27
CA ARG A 298 18.06 17.78 7.04
C ARG A 298 18.86 16.73 7.80
N ALA A 299 19.95 16.29 7.18
CA ALA A 299 21.07 15.64 7.83
C ALA A 299 22.25 16.62 7.82
N GLN A 300 22.58 17.18 8.98
CA GLN A 300 23.54 18.28 9.09
C GLN A 300 23.13 19.46 8.19
N ASN A 301 23.99 19.85 7.24
CA ASN A 301 23.78 20.98 6.32
C ASN A 301 23.20 20.57 4.96
N ALA A 302 22.83 19.31 4.75
CA ALA A 302 22.22 18.83 3.51
C ALA A 302 20.78 18.32 3.74
N PRO A 303 19.93 18.25 2.72
CA PRO A 303 18.66 17.53 2.80
C PRO A 303 18.88 16.08 3.26
N LEU A 304 18.01 15.58 4.14
CA LEU A 304 18.03 14.19 4.58
C LEU A 304 17.70 13.24 3.43
N PHE A 305 16.71 13.62 2.63
CA PHE A 305 16.35 12.92 1.40
C PHE A 305 16.87 13.69 0.21
N THR A 306 17.61 13.03 -0.68
CA THR A 306 17.96 13.61 -1.98
C THR A 306 16.69 13.92 -2.76
N ASP A 307 15.74 12.99 -2.75
CA ASP A 307 14.48 13.08 -3.48
C ASP A 307 13.32 12.69 -2.56
N VAL A 308 12.24 13.47 -2.63
CA VAL A 308 10.95 13.10 -2.03
C VAL A 308 9.99 12.87 -3.19
N VAL A 309 9.54 11.63 -3.30
CA VAL A 309 8.73 11.14 -4.40
C VAL A 309 7.35 10.81 -3.85
N HIS A 310 6.33 11.48 -4.38
CA HIS A 310 4.94 11.12 -4.13
C HIS A 310 4.41 10.25 -5.27
N VAL A 311 3.56 9.27 -4.98
CA VAL A 311 2.95 8.40 -6.02
C VAL A 311 2.38 9.26 -7.15
N GLN A 312 1.53 10.23 -6.82
CA GLN A 312 1.11 11.29 -7.75
C GLN A 312 0.77 12.60 -7.00
N PRO A 313 1.67 13.60 -6.94
CA PRO A 313 1.47 14.80 -6.12
C PRO A 313 0.24 15.62 -6.54
N HIS A 314 -0.19 15.54 -7.80
CA HIS A 314 -1.42 16.19 -8.24
C HIS A 314 -2.68 15.68 -7.54
N GLY A 315 -2.68 14.44 -7.04
CA GLY A 315 -3.77 13.92 -6.21
C GLY A 315 -3.88 14.64 -4.87
N VAL A 316 -2.76 15.01 -4.27
CA VAL A 316 -2.72 15.84 -3.05
C VAL A 316 -3.22 17.24 -3.35
N LEU A 317 -2.77 17.85 -4.46
CA LEU A 317 -3.23 19.17 -4.86
C LEU A 317 -4.74 19.19 -5.12
N ALA A 318 -5.29 18.13 -5.73
CA ALA A 318 -6.73 18.00 -5.93
C ALA A 318 -7.50 17.89 -4.60
N ALA A 319 -7.01 17.06 -3.66
CA ALA A 319 -7.60 16.90 -2.33
C ALA A 319 -7.68 18.23 -1.54
N TYR A 320 -6.77 19.16 -1.83
CA TYR A 320 -6.67 20.47 -1.18
C TYR A 320 -7.07 21.65 -2.07
N GLY A 321 -7.58 21.38 -3.27
CA GLY A 321 -8.01 22.39 -4.23
C GLY A 321 -9.34 23.03 -3.85
N GLU A 322 -9.77 24.00 -4.65
CA GLU A 322 -10.97 24.81 -4.40
C GLU A 322 -12.24 23.97 -4.18
N ALA A 323 -12.37 22.86 -4.91
CA ALA A 323 -13.50 21.93 -4.81
C ALA A 323 -13.66 21.31 -3.40
N SER A 324 -12.59 21.23 -2.62
CA SER A 324 -12.63 20.72 -1.24
C SER A 324 -13.17 21.74 -0.23
N GLY A 325 -13.36 23.00 -0.63
CA GLY A 325 -13.68 24.10 0.28
C GLY A 325 -12.59 24.39 1.32
N ALA A 326 -11.41 23.76 1.20
CA ALA A 326 -10.30 24.00 2.11
C ALA A 326 -9.75 25.42 1.89
N VAL A 327 -9.67 26.19 2.97
CA VAL A 327 -8.94 27.47 2.93
C VAL A 327 -7.48 27.14 2.60
N SER A 328 -6.94 27.78 1.57
CA SER A 328 -5.53 27.62 1.17
C SER A 328 -4.60 27.96 2.34
N HIS A 329 -4.16 26.94 3.08
CA HIS A 329 -3.24 27.09 4.20
C HIS A 329 -1.81 27.29 3.69
N LYS A 330 -0.97 28.01 4.45
CA LYS A 330 0.45 28.24 4.13
C LYS A 330 1.18 26.94 3.74
N THR A 331 0.88 25.83 4.41
CA THR A 331 1.49 24.51 4.15
C THR A 331 1.10 23.91 2.80
N GLN A 332 -0.12 24.13 2.31
CA GLN A 332 -0.56 23.60 1.01
C GLN A 332 0.15 24.33 -0.14
N ARG A 333 0.23 25.67 -0.05
CA ARG A 333 1.03 26.47 -0.99
C ARG A 333 2.49 26.02 -0.99
N LYS A 334 3.02 25.64 0.17
CA LYS A 334 4.39 25.13 0.26
C LYS A 334 4.58 23.79 -0.45
N VAL A 335 3.60 22.89 -0.37
CA VAL A 335 3.60 21.64 -1.16
C VAL A 335 3.59 21.96 -2.66
N GLN A 336 2.73 22.88 -3.11
CA GLN A 336 2.71 23.31 -4.51
C GLN A 336 4.05 23.89 -4.96
N GLU A 337 4.66 24.79 -4.17
CA GLU A 337 6.01 25.32 -4.44
C GLU A 337 7.05 24.19 -4.57
N TYR A 338 6.96 23.14 -3.74
CA TYR A 338 7.89 22.01 -3.83
C TYR A 338 7.66 21.12 -5.05
N VAL A 339 6.42 20.97 -5.49
CA VAL A 339 6.11 20.28 -6.76
C VAL A 339 6.68 21.08 -7.93
N GLU A 340 6.40 22.38 -7.98
CA GLU A 340 6.89 23.28 -9.05
C GLU A 340 8.42 23.38 -9.09
N ALA A 341 9.08 23.36 -7.92
CA ALA A 341 10.54 23.38 -7.81
C ALA A 341 11.22 22.02 -8.02
N GLY A 342 10.46 20.94 -8.23
CA GLY A 342 11.00 19.58 -8.35
C GLY A 342 11.59 19.00 -7.05
N ARG A 343 11.28 19.59 -5.89
CA ARG A 343 11.68 19.04 -4.58
C ARG A 343 10.82 17.86 -4.16
N LEU A 344 9.53 17.92 -4.53
CA LEU A 344 8.54 16.86 -4.40
C LEU A 344 8.12 16.41 -5.80
N THR A 345 8.62 15.27 -6.26
CA THR A 345 8.38 14.78 -7.63
C THR A 345 7.31 13.70 -7.68
N SER A 346 6.75 13.45 -8.86
CA SER A 346 5.90 12.28 -9.08
C SER A 346 6.75 11.00 -9.19
N LEU A 347 6.11 9.85 -8.97
CA LEU A 347 6.76 8.55 -9.20
C LEU A 347 7.23 8.43 -10.65
N ASP A 348 6.46 8.93 -11.60
CA ASP A 348 6.81 8.86 -13.01
C ASP A 348 8.06 9.69 -13.34
N ASP A 349 8.12 10.93 -12.85
CA ASP A 349 9.26 11.82 -13.10
C ASP A 349 10.53 11.27 -12.47
N TRP A 350 10.41 10.71 -11.25
CA TRP A 350 11.53 10.06 -10.60
C TRP A 350 12.00 8.83 -11.38
N ILE A 351 11.10 7.96 -11.83
CA ILE A 351 11.47 6.82 -12.67
C ILE A 351 12.12 7.30 -13.97
N ALA A 352 11.54 8.28 -14.66
CA ALA A 352 12.12 8.84 -15.88
C ALA A 352 13.56 9.34 -15.65
N GLY A 353 13.80 10.06 -14.55
CA GLY A 353 15.15 10.53 -14.19
C GLY A 353 16.14 9.40 -13.84
N LEU A 354 15.67 8.21 -13.47
CA LEU A 354 16.53 7.03 -13.31
C LEU A 354 16.95 6.42 -14.65
N LEU A 355 16.14 6.61 -15.70
CA LEU A 355 16.28 6.00 -17.03
C LEU A 355 17.10 6.83 -18.02
N ASP A 356 17.28 8.11 -17.73
CA ASP A 356 18.16 9.04 -18.44
C ASP A 356 19.64 8.79 -18.06
#